data_AF-A0A8B9UKR7-F1
#
_entry.id   AF-A0A8B9UKR7-F1
#
_cell.length_a   1.000
_cell.length_b   1.000
_cell.length_c   1.000
_cell.angle_alpha   90.00
_cell.angle_beta   90.00
_cell.angle_gamma   90.00
#
_symmetry.space_group_name_H-M   'P 1'
#
loop_
_entity.id
_entity.type
_entity.pdbx_description
1 polymer ?
#
loop_
_entity_poly.entity_id
_entity_poly.type
_entity_poly.pdbx_seq_one_letter_code
_entity_poly.pdbx_strand_id
1 'polypeptide(L)'
;APPRKSSTSLVELPRQDGATTYRRGWLARKVLAEADGKKAPGGRRGWKPFQTVLKGTLLYFLKAGPPRRGSEPPGTPPAEAEEPLGVHHALAERASKYTKRPHVFRLQTADQRVLLFQAPSEEEMSSWISRINLAAALLSSPPFPAAVGSQRRFARPILPAAPSRSPPEEQHRAHEEWMERVAQELFEHQRNLPEKRGRARDLDEYRVKKEYLLYEVGGARDGMGGGTGIGEG
;
A
#
# COMPACT_ATOMS: atom_id res chain seq x y z
N ALA A 1 -31.83 -12.88 -10.74
CA ALA A 1 -30.82 -13.21 -9.71
C ALA A 1 -30.14 -11.92 -9.27
N PRO A 2 -30.03 -11.61 -7.98
CA PRO A 2 -29.31 -10.41 -7.55
C PRO A 2 -27.81 -10.59 -7.85
N PRO A 3 -27.09 -9.51 -8.20
CA PRO A 3 -25.66 -9.59 -8.49
C PRO A 3 -24.91 -10.06 -7.25
N ARG A 4 -24.06 -11.07 -7.45
CA ARG A 4 -23.16 -11.63 -6.43
C ARG A 4 -22.31 -10.50 -5.87
N LYS A 5 -22.48 -10.22 -4.58
CA LYS A 5 -21.61 -9.34 -3.80
C LYS A 5 -20.17 -9.84 -3.96
N SER A 6 -19.35 -9.09 -4.70
CA SER A 6 -17.92 -9.33 -4.76
C SER A 6 -17.38 -9.11 -3.35
N SER A 7 -16.81 -10.18 -2.77
CA SER A 7 -15.99 -10.20 -1.57
C SER A 7 -15.45 -8.82 -1.17
N THR A 8 -16.20 -8.11 -0.34
CA THR A 8 -15.76 -6.88 0.31
C THR A 8 -14.61 -7.25 1.23
N SER A 9 -13.44 -6.66 0.98
CA SER A 9 -12.30 -6.69 1.88
C SER A 9 -12.77 -6.40 3.31
N LEU A 10 -12.31 -7.19 4.28
CA LEU A 10 -12.60 -7.06 5.72
C LEU A 10 -12.11 -5.74 6.36
N VAL A 11 -11.77 -4.74 5.54
CA VAL A 11 -11.23 -3.46 5.93
C VAL A 11 -11.95 -2.39 5.11
N GLU A 12 -13.16 -2.04 5.52
CA GLU A 12 -13.84 -0.86 5.00
C GLU A 12 -13.05 0.38 5.45
N LEU A 13 -12.70 1.26 4.50
CA LEU A 13 -11.97 2.47 4.83
C LEU A 13 -12.87 3.41 5.64
N PRO A 14 -12.46 3.87 6.83
CA PRO A 14 -13.29 4.74 7.64
C PRO A 14 -13.50 6.09 6.93
N ARG A 15 -14.73 6.63 6.97
CA ARG A 15 -14.99 8.00 6.51
C ARG A 15 -14.24 8.99 7.40
N GLN A 16 -13.33 9.77 6.82
CA GLN A 16 -12.46 10.73 7.53
C GLN A 16 -13.02 12.16 7.44
N ASP A 17 -14.24 12.37 7.93
CA ASP A 17 -14.86 13.70 8.02
C ASP A 17 -14.11 14.55 9.06
N GLY A 18 -13.81 15.81 8.72
CA GLY A 18 -13.01 16.70 9.59
C GLY A 18 -11.51 16.42 9.72
N ALA A 19 -10.97 15.34 9.14
CA ALA A 19 -9.54 15.01 9.23
C ALA A 19 -8.62 16.06 8.54
N THR A 20 -7.40 16.22 9.06
CA THR A 20 -6.40 17.16 8.54
C THR A 20 -6.02 16.84 7.09
N THR A 21 -6.00 17.88 6.24
CA THR A 21 -5.45 17.78 4.89
C THR A 21 -3.95 18.01 4.93
N TYR A 22 -3.16 16.99 4.62
CA TYR A 22 -1.71 17.05 4.63
C TYR A 22 -1.13 17.62 3.34
N ARG A 23 -1.81 17.38 2.20
CA ARG A 23 -1.34 17.82 0.89
C ARG A 23 -2.45 17.83 -0.15
N ARG A 24 -2.35 18.75 -1.12
CA ARG A 24 -3.13 18.77 -2.36
C ARG A 24 -2.20 19.10 -3.52
N GLY A 25 -2.36 18.43 -4.66
CA GLY A 25 -1.53 18.68 -5.84
C GLY A 25 -1.86 17.75 -7.00
N TRP A 26 -1.20 17.96 -8.14
CA TRP A 26 -1.39 17.13 -9.34
C TRP A 26 -0.50 15.89 -9.28
N LEU A 27 -1.08 14.73 -9.56
CA LEU A 27 -0.35 13.48 -9.77
C LEU A 27 -0.94 12.73 -10.96
N ALA A 28 -0.08 12.19 -11.83
CA ALA A 28 -0.50 11.13 -12.74
C ALA A 28 -0.31 9.78 -12.04
N ARG A 29 -1.31 8.91 -12.06
CA ARG A 29 -1.30 7.60 -11.40
C ARG A 29 -1.31 6.48 -12.42
N LYS A 30 -0.55 5.42 -12.15
CA LYS A 30 -0.56 4.15 -12.89
C LYS A 30 -0.63 2.98 -11.91
N VAL A 31 -1.56 2.06 -12.12
CA VAL A 31 -1.71 0.86 -11.28
C VAL A 31 -0.85 -0.27 -11.84
N LEU A 32 -0.03 -0.91 -10.98
CA LEU A 32 0.77 -2.08 -11.32
C LEU A 32 0.17 -3.37 -10.76
N ALA A 33 -0.32 -3.31 -9.52
CA ALA A 33 -1.00 -4.40 -8.84
C ALA A 33 -2.26 -3.90 -8.11
N GLU A 34 -3.32 -4.70 -8.14
CA GLU A 34 -4.60 -4.48 -7.45
C GLU A 34 -4.54 -5.01 -6.01
N ALA A 35 -5.62 -4.83 -5.25
CA ALA A 35 -5.74 -5.39 -3.90
C ALA A 35 -5.63 -6.92 -3.99
N ASP A 36 -4.80 -7.54 -3.15
CA ASP A 36 -4.29 -8.93 -3.23
C ASP A 36 -2.96 -9.14 -3.96
N GLY A 37 -2.36 -8.07 -4.49
CA GLY A 37 -1.05 -8.12 -5.14
C GLY A 37 -1.08 -8.67 -6.57
N LYS A 38 -2.26 -9.02 -7.11
CA LYS A 38 -2.38 -9.45 -8.51
C LYS A 38 -2.04 -8.31 -9.45
N LYS A 39 -1.25 -8.65 -10.46
CA LYS A 39 -0.94 -7.83 -11.63
C LYS A 39 -2.24 -7.22 -12.20
N ALA A 40 -2.33 -5.89 -12.27
CA ALA A 40 -3.52 -5.19 -12.78
C ALA A 40 -3.86 -5.62 -14.23
N PRO A 41 -5.12 -5.69 -14.65
CA PRO A 41 -5.46 -6.05 -16.04
C PRO A 41 -4.95 -4.97 -17.02
N GLY A 42 -4.48 -5.37 -18.21
CA GLY A 42 -3.77 -4.50 -19.16
C GLY A 42 -4.49 -3.18 -19.47
N GLY A 43 -5.81 -3.21 -19.65
CA GLY A 43 -6.64 -2.03 -19.93
C GLY A 43 -6.78 -1.02 -18.78
N ARG A 44 -6.33 -1.35 -17.55
CA ARG A 44 -6.38 -0.46 -16.37
C ARG A 44 -5.03 0.12 -15.96
N ARG A 45 -3.95 -0.20 -16.70
CA ARG A 45 -2.56 0.21 -16.39
C ARG A 45 -2.12 1.53 -17.02
N GLY A 46 -3.01 2.27 -17.67
CA GLY A 46 -2.71 3.58 -18.24
C GLY A 46 -2.39 4.62 -17.17
N TRP A 47 -1.57 5.61 -17.52
CA TRP A 47 -1.37 6.79 -16.68
C TRP A 47 -2.61 7.69 -16.75
N LYS A 48 -3.15 8.08 -15.59
CA LYS A 48 -4.30 8.99 -15.49
C LYS A 48 -3.98 10.18 -14.58
N PRO A 49 -4.20 11.43 -15.03
CA PRO A 49 -3.97 12.61 -14.21
C PRO A 49 -5.12 12.83 -13.22
N PHE A 50 -4.77 13.18 -12.00
CA PHE A 50 -5.72 13.54 -10.95
C PHE A 50 -5.22 14.74 -10.17
N GLN A 51 -6.16 15.57 -9.71
CA GLN A 51 -5.89 16.42 -8.57
C GLN A 51 -6.04 15.53 -7.33
N THR A 52 -4.92 15.25 -6.68
CA THR A 52 -4.85 14.36 -5.53
C THR A 52 -4.87 15.14 -4.23
N VAL A 53 -5.59 14.63 -3.24
CA VAL A 53 -5.66 15.20 -1.89
C VAL A 53 -5.33 14.10 -0.88
N LEU A 54 -4.34 14.33 -0.02
CA LEU A 54 -4.05 13.49 1.14
C LEU A 54 -4.75 14.09 2.37
N LYS A 55 -5.73 13.38 2.91
CA LYS A 55 -6.49 13.78 4.11
C LYS A 55 -6.58 12.61 5.07
N GLY A 56 -6.08 12.79 6.29
CA GLY A 56 -5.88 11.67 7.23
C GLY A 56 -5.00 10.58 6.60
N THR A 57 -5.52 9.36 6.54
CA THR A 57 -4.88 8.19 5.90
C THR A 57 -5.47 7.87 4.52
N LEU A 58 -6.14 8.82 3.87
CA LEU A 58 -6.80 8.61 2.57
C LEU A 58 -6.25 9.55 1.49
N LEU A 59 -5.96 8.97 0.32
CA LEU A 59 -5.72 9.69 -0.92
C LEU A 59 -7.02 9.73 -1.73
N TYR A 60 -7.49 10.94 -2.01
CA TYR A 60 -8.63 11.20 -2.88
C TYR A 60 -8.14 11.60 -4.27
N PHE A 61 -8.78 11.05 -5.30
CA PHE A 61 -8.44 11.32 -6.69
C PHE A 61 -9.60 12.06 -7.37
N LEU A 62 -9.41 13.36 -7.57
CA LEU A 62 -10.36 14.22 -8.25
C LEU A 62 -9.99 14.28 -9.74
N LYS A 63 -10.94 13.92 -10.60
CA LYS A 63 -10.70 13.87 -12.05
C LYS A 63 -10.43 15.28 -12.60
N ALA A 64 -9.47 15.38 -13.51
CA ALA A 64 -9.25 16.58 -14.29
C ALA A 64 -10.37 16.72 -15.33
N GLY A 65 -11.30 17.65 -15.11
CA GLY A 65 -12.34 17.99 -16.09
C GLY A 65 -12.90 19.37 -15.78
N PRO A 66 -13.46 20.09 -16.78
CA PRO A 66 -14.15 21.35 -16.51
C PRO A 66 -15.27 21.10 -15.49
N PRO A 67 -15.50 22.03 -14.54
CA PRO A 67 -16.63 21.92 -13.64
C PRO A 67 -17.89 21.79 -14.49
N ARG A 68 -18.69 20.75 -14.25
CA ARG A 68 -20.05 20.69 -14.82
C ARG A 68 -20.78 21.92 -14.30
N ARG A 69 -21.11 22.86 -15.19
CA ARG A 69 -21.87 24.05 -14.83
C ARG A 69 -23.22 23.61 -14.28
N GLY A 70 -23.48 23.92 -13.01
CA GLY A 70 -24.80 24.40 -12.60
C GLY A 70 -25.81 23.45 -11.97
N SER A 71 -25.45 22.32 -11.35
CA SER A 71 -26.49 21.50 -10.69
C SER A 71 -26.03 20.56 -9.57
N GLU A 72 -25.08 20.94 -8.71
CA GLU A 72 -24.75 20.12 -7.53
C GLU A 72 -25.04 20.89 -6.24
N PRO A 73 -25.89 20.35 -5.33
CA PRO A 73 -26.12 20.92 -4.01
C PRO A 73 -24.81 21.11 -3.22
N PRO A 74 -24.70 22.15 -2.38
CA PRO A 74 -23.58 22.27 -1.46
C PRO A 74 -23.54 21.05 -0.52
N GLY A 75 -22.44 20.29 -0.58
CA GLY A 75 -22.25 19.05 0.21
C GLY A 75 -22.23 17.77 -0.62
N THR A 76 -22.49 17.82 -1.93
CA THR A 76 -22.32 16.66 -2.81
C THR A 76 -20.83 16.41 -3.05
N PRO A 77 -20.28 15.21 -2.74
CA PRO A 77 -18.91 14.87 -3.10
C PRO A 77 -18.79 14.90 -4.64
N PRO A 78 -17.67 15.39 -5.21
CA PRO A 78 -17.52 15.53 -6.65
C PRO A 78 -17.92 14.24 -7.35
N ALA A 79 -18.96 14.30 -8.20
CA ALA A 79 -19.69 13.17 -8.77
C ALA A 79 -18.86 12.14 -9.60
N GLU A 80 -17.54 12.25 -9.65
CA GLU A 80 -16.63 11.31 -10.31
C GLU A 80 -15.30 11.11 -9.54
N ALA A 81 -15.29 11.25 -8.21
CA ALA A 81 -14.14 10.86 -7.40
C ALA A 81 -13.96 9.34 -7.48
N GLU A 82 -12.76 8.87 -7.86
CA GLU A 82 -12.46 7.44 -7.74
C GLU A 82 -12.45 7.02 -6.26
N GLU A 83 -12.60 5.72 -6.01
CA GLU A 83 -12.51 5.15 -4.66
C GLU A 83 -11.24 5.65 -3.95
N PRO A 84 -11.36 6.21 -2.73
CA PRO A 84 -10.21 6.67 -1.98
C PRO A 84 -9.21 5.54 -1.74
N LEU A 85 -7.93 5.86 -1.82
CA LEU A 85 -6.86 4.89 -1.54
C LEU A 85 -6.35 5.08 -0.12
N GLY A 86 -6.45 4.03 0.70
CA GLY A 86 -5.87 3.99 2.03
C GLY A 86 -4.34 3.96 2.01
N VAL A 87 -3.70 4.83 2.78
CA VAL A 87 -2.24 4.88 2.98
C VAL A 87 -1.78 4.45 4.38
N HIS A 88 -2.68 3.84 5.17
CA HIS A 88 -2.30 3.14 6.40
C HIS A 88 -1.29 2.04 6.05
N HIS A 89 -0.21 1.96 6.82
CA HIS A 89 0.95 1.07 6.60
C HIS A 89 1.54 1.13 5.19
N ALA A 90 1.31 2.22 4.46
CA ALA A 90 1.85 2.36 3.13
C ALA A 90 3.30 2.79 3.17
N LEU A 91 4.05 2.38 2.15
CA LEU A 91 5.41 2.84 1.90
C LEU A 91 5.45 3.55 0.55
N ALA A 92 5.79 4.83 0.58
CA ALA A 92 6.12 5.63 -0.59
C ALA A 92 7.64 5.74 -0.73
N GLU A 93 8.16 5.53 -1.94
CA GLU A 93 9.59 5.60 -2.23
C GLU A 93 9.84 6.07 -3.67
N ARG A 94 11.02 6.62 -3.95
CA ARG A 94 11.40 6.96 -5.32
C ARG A 94 11.41 5.69 -6.16
N ALA A 95 10.78 5.72 -7.34
CA ALA A 95 10.80 4.59 -8.27
C ALA A 95 12.12 4.56 -9.05
N SER A 96 13.26 4.35 -8.38
CA SER A 96 14.60 4.46 -8.96
C SER A 96 14.84 3.52 -10.15
N LYS A 97 14.11 2.39 -10.22
CA LYS A 97 14.18 1.42 -11.32
C LYS A 97 13.27 1.80 -12.51
N TYR A 98 12.45 2.85 -12.40
CA TYR A 98 11.53 3.30 -13.44
C TYR A 98 12.08 4.52 -14.16
N THR A 99 12.53 4.33 -15.40
CA THR A 99 13.20 5.38 -16.19
C THR A 99 12.34 6.00 -17.28
N LYS A 100 11.13 5.46 -17.53
CA LYS A 100 10.27 5.91 -18.64
C LYS A 100 9.66 7.30 -18.44
N ARG A 101 9.58 7.78 -17.19
CA ARG A 101 9.12 9.13 -16.85
C ARG A 101 9.92 9.66 -15.66
N PRO A 102 10.22 10.97 -15.62
CA PRO A 102 10.88 11.58 -14.48
C PRO A 102 9.92 11.74 -13.30
N HIS A 103 10.49 11.98 -12.11
CA HIS A 103 9.74 12.33 -10.88
C HIS A 103 8.67 11.31 -10.51
N VAL A 104 8.98 10.02 -10.71
CA VAL A 104 8.08 8.92 -10.37
C VAL A 104 8.42 8.34 -9.01
N PHE A 105 7.40 8.22 -8.17
CA PHE A 105 7.46 7.46 -6.93
C PHE A 105 6.53 6.25 -6.97
N ARG A 106 6.92 5.21 -6.24
CA ARG A 106 6.16 3.98 -6.02
C ARG A 106 5.43 4.09 -4.69
N LEU A 107 4.17 3.66 -4.66
CA LEU A 107 3.38 3.51 -3.45
C LEU A 107 2.94 2.04 -3.32
N GLN A 108 3.24 1.43 -2.18
CA GLN A 108 2.71 0.13 -1.79
C GLN A 108 1.80 0.30 -0.59
N THR A 109 0.58 -0.24 -0.63
CA THR A 109 -0.43 -0.10 0.43
C THR A 109 -0.59 -1.39 1.25
N ALA A 110 -1.25 -1.29 2.41
CA ALA A 110 -1.51 -2.42 3.31
C ALA A 110 -2.23 -3.61 2.63
N ASP A 111 -3.12 -3.34 1.68
CA ASP A 111 -3.85 -4.34 0.90
C ASP A 111 -3.06 -4.85 -0.33
N GLN A 112 -1.74 -4.58 -0.36
CA GLN A 112 -0.77 -5.05 -1.36
C GLN A 112 -0.94 -4.46 -2.76
N ARG A 113 -1.70 -3.37 -2.94
CA ARG A 113 -1.67 -2.62 -4.20
C ARG A 113 -0.28 -2.04 -4.41
N VAL A 114 0.12 -1.97 -5.68
CA VAL A 114 1.35 -1.29 -6.08
C VAL A 114 1.01 -0.28 -7.17
N LEU A 115 1.28 0.99 -6.92
CA LEU A 115 1.01 2.09 -7.82
C LEU A 115 2.28 2.88 -8.10
N LEU A 116 2.33 3.48 -9.29
CA LEU A 116 3.28 4.53 -9.62
C LEU A 116 2.55 5.87 -9.70
N PHE A 117 3.20 6.90 -9.18
CA PHE A 117 2.74 8.28 -9.26
C PHE A 117 3.84 9.14 -9.87
N GLN A 118 3.47 9.96 -10.84
CA GLN A 118 4.35 10.95 -11.44
C GLN A 118 3.95 12.32 -10.89
N ALA A 119 4.91 13.00 -10.27
CA ALA A 119 4.76 14.38 -9.82
C ALA A 119 5.26 15.38 -10.89
N PRO A 120 4.87 16.68 -10.78
CA PRO A 120 5.33 17.71 -11.72
C PRO A 120 6.83 18.01 -11.64
N SER A 121 7.44 17.84 -10.47
CA SER A 121 8.87 18.10 -10.23
C SER A 121 9.46 17.14 -9.18
N GLU A 122 10.78 17.17 -8.98
CA GLU A 122 11.47 16.35 -7.97
C GLU A 122 11.13 16.79 -6.54
N GLU A 123 10.96 18.09 -6.31
CA GLU A 123 10.55 18.66 -5.03
C GLU A 123 9.13 18.21 -4.69
N GLU A 124 8.23 18.27 -5.68
CA GLU A 124 6.86 17.78 -5.51
C GLU A 124 6.83 16.28 -5.22
N MET A 125 7.59 15.47 -5.96
CA MET A 125 7.73 14.03 -5.71
C MET A 125 8.20 13.75 -4.28
N SER A 126 9.30 14.39 -3.87
CA SER A 126 9.90 14.20 -2.55
C SER A 126 8.92 14.59 -1.45
N SER A 127 8.22 15.72 -1.63
CA SER A 127 7.25 16.21 -0.66
C SER A 127 5.99 15.33 -0.58
N TRP A 128 5.54 14.72 -1.69
CA TRP A 128 4.49 13.69 -1.67
C TRP A 128 4.94 12.44 -0.90
N ILE A 129 6.14 11.92 -1.18
CA ILE A 129 6.72 10.77 -0.47
C ILE A 129 6.73 11.03 1.05
N SER A 130 7.32 12.16 1.47
CA SER A 130 7.43 12.50 2.89
C SER A 130 6.08 12.64 3.58
N ARG A 131 5.09 13.29 2.94
CA ARG A 131 3.76 13.50 3.54
C ARG A 131 2.96 12.20 3.65
N ILE A 132 3.05 11.31 2.66
CA ILE A 132 2.40 10.00 2.71
C ILE A 132 3.04 9.14 3.81
N ASN A 133 4.37 9.05 3.84
CA ASN A 133 5.07 8.25 4.85
C ASN A 133 4.86 8.80 6.27
N LEU A 134 4.82 10.13 6.45
CA LEU A 134 4.50 10.74 7.73
C LEU A 134 3.07 10.40 8.18
N ALA A 135 2.09 10.51 7.29
CA ALA A 135 0.71 10.15 7.62
C ALA A 135 0.59 8.65 7.97
N ALA A 136 1.27 7.78 7.23
CA ALA A 136 1.33 6.35 7.55
C ALA A 136 1.98 6.11 8.92
N ALA A 137 3.12 6.74 9.19
CA ALA A 137 3.87 6.55 10.44
C ALA A 137 3.12 7.07 11.68
N LEU A 138 2.36 8.18 11.56
CA LEU A 138 1.65 8.79 12.70
C LEU A 138 0.26 8.19 12.96
N LEU A 139 -0.38 7.65 11.92
CA LEU A 139 -1.79 7.28 11.98
C LEU A 139 -2.03 5.78 11.80
N SER A 140 -1.03 4.95 11.50
CA SER A 140 -1.26 3.51 11.38
C SER A 140 -1.39 2.86 12.75
N SER A 141 -2.47 2.13 12.97
CA SER A 141 -2.64 1.32 14.19
C SER A 141 -1.68 0.13 14.18
N PRO A 142 -1.28 -0.42 15.34
CA PRO A 142 -0.42 -1.60 15.39
C PRO A 142 -1.01 -2.79 14.61
N PRO A 143 -0.19 -3.59 13.89
CA PRO A 143 -0.65 -4.83 13.28
C PRO A 143 -1.23 -5.80 14.31
N PHE A 144 -2.31 -6.49 13.97
CA PHE A 144 -2.84 -7.57 14.78
C PHE A 144 -2.32 -8.93 14.29
N PRO A 145 -2.14 -9.91 15.19
CA PRO A 145 -1.87 -11.28 14.77
C PRO A 145 -2.93 -11.74 13.76
N ALA A 146 -2.50 -12.49 12.74
CA ALA A 146 -3.44 -13.12 11.82
C ALA A 146 -4.45 -13.97 12.60
N ALA A 147 -5.71 -14.02 12.14
CA ALA A 147 -6.74 -14.82 12.80
C ALA A 147 -6.26 -16.28 12.96
N VAL A 148 -6.07 -16.70 14.22
CA VAL A 148 -5.55 -18.02 14.56
C VAL A 148 -6.69 -19.03 14.47
N GLY A 149 -6.94 -19.56 13.27
CA GLY A 149 -7.77 -20.75 13.10
C GLY A 149 -7.02 -22.01 13.52
N SER A 150 -7.66 -23.17 13.44
CA SER A 150 -7.02 -24.48 13.70
C SER A 150 -5.86 -24.84 12.74
N GLN A 151 -5.54 -23.97 11.78
CA GLN A 151 -4.47 -24.19 10.81
C GLN A 151 -3.13 -23.72 11.36
N ARG A 152 -2.17 -24.64 11.48
CA ARG A 152 -0.77 -24.40 11.83
C ARG A 152 0.05 -23.76 10.68
N ARG A 153 -0.52 -22.82 9.91
CA ARG A 153 0.16 -22.22 8.76
C ARG A 153 0.60 -20.80 9.07
N PHE A 154 1.73 -20.40 8.50
CA PHE A 154 2.14 -19.00 8.52
C PHE A 154 1.09 -18.13 7.83
N ALA A 155 0.68 -17.06 8.50
CA ALA A 155 -0.23 -16.06 7.96
C ALA A 155 0.32 -14.68 8.30
N ARG A 156 0.24 -13.76 7.33
CA ARG A 156 0.71 -12.38 7.51
C ARG A 156 -0.17 -11.66 8.54
N PRO A 157 0.40 -10.79 9.38
CA PRO A 157 -0.38 -9.94 10.29
C PRO A 157 -1.46 -9.14 9.55
N ILE A 158 -2.55 -8.87 10.27
CA ILE A 158 -3.64 -8.03 9.77
C ILE A 158 -3.26 -6.57 10.01
N LEU A 159 -3.34 -5.76 8.95
CA LEU A 159 -3.04 -4.34 8.97
C LEU A 159 -4.35 -3.54 9.06
N PRO A 160 -4.73 -3.02 10.24
CA PRO A 160 -5.98 -2.28 10.41
C PRO A 160 -5.96 -0.90 9.74
N ALA A 161 -7.07 -0.51 9.08
CA ALA A 161 -7.25 0.82 8.52
C ALA A 161 -7.69 1.89 9.52
N ALA A 162 -8.08 1.48 10.74
CA ALA A 162 -8.46 2.42 11.79
C ALA A 162 -7.22 3.25 12.21
N PRO A 163 -7.36 4.58 12.34
CA PRO A 163 -6.24 5.40 12.75
C PRO A 163 -5.82 5.09 14.18
N SER A 164 -4.51 5.11 14.43
CA SER A 164 -3.94 4.92 15.76
C SER A 164 -4.41 6.00 16.73
N ARG A 165 -4.57 5.62 17.99
CA ARG A 165 -4.85 6.53 19.11
C ARG A 165 -3.64 6.73 20.02
N SER A 166 -2.52 6.04 19.75
CA SER A 166 -1.30 6.13 20.55
C SER A 166 -0.51 7.39 20.20
N PRO A 167 0.18 8.03 21.15
CA PRO A 167 1.09 9.14 20.89
C PRO A 167 2.24 8.74 19.93
N PRO A 168 2.81 9.69 19.16
CA PRO A 168 3.88 9.40 18.19
C PRO A 168 5.11 8.71 18.81
N GLU A 169 5.50 9.08 20.03
CA GLU A 169 6.63 8.47 20.72
C GLU A 169 6.41 6.98 21.04
N GLU A 170 5.18 6.63 21.42
CA GLU A 170 4.81 5.25 21.70
C GLU A 170 4.75 4.44 20.40
N GLN A 171 4.22 5.03 19.32
CA GLN A 171 4.23 4.41 18.00
C GLN A 171 5.66 4.16 17.50
N HIS A 172 6.58 5.11 17.75
CA HIS A 172 7.99 4.97 17.40
C HIS A 172 8.63 3.81 18.17
N ARG A 173 8.48 3.77 19.50
CA ARG A 173 9.01 2.66 20.32
C ARG A 173 8.44 1.31 19.90
N ALA A 174 7.13 1.23 19.69
CA ALA A 174 6.49 0.00 19.22
C ALA A 174 7.01 -0.43 17.83
N HIS A 175 7.32 0.53 16.95
CA HIS A 175 7.92 0.24 15.65
C HIS A 175 9.36 -0.27 15.77
N GLU A 176 10.19 0.34 16.62
CA GLU A 176 11.56 -0.11 16.91
C GLU A 176 11.57 -1.54 17.48
N GLU A 177 10.75 -1.79 18.49
CA GLU A 177 10.58 -3.13 19.10
C GLU A 177 10.08 -4.17 18.08
N TRP A 178 9.20 -3.75 17.16
CA TRP A 178 8.72 -4.63 16.10
C TRP A 178 9.83 -4.94 15.08
N MET A 179 10.61 -3.94 14.66
CA MET A 179 11.75 -4.12 13.75
C MET A 179 12.80 -5.08 14.33
N GLU A 180 13.15 -4.91 15.61
CA GLU A 180 14.09 -5.79 16.31
C GLU A 180 13.56 -7.24 16.36
N ARG A 181 12.29 -7.41 16.73
CA ARG A 181 11.63 -8.72 16.79
C ARG A 181 11.60 -9.42 15.44
N VAL A 182 11.23 -8.72 14.36
CA VAL A 182 11.20 -9.29 13.01
C VAL A 182 12.61 -9.65 12.54
N ALA A 183 13.62 -8.83 12.84
CA ALA A 183 15.01 -9.13 12.54
C ALA A 183 15.51 -10.38 13.29
N GLN A 184 15.18 -10.50 14.58
CA GLN A 184 15.48 -11.70 15.37
C GLN A 184 14.76 -12.94 14.81
N GLU A 185 13.48 -12.81 14.47
CA GLU A 185 12.70 -13.90 13.89
C GLU A 185 13.28 -14.36 12.54
N LEU A 186 13.74 -13.42 11.71
CA LEU A 186 14.44 -13.73 10.46
C LEU A 186 15.73 -14.51 10.71
N PHE A 187 16.53 -14.07 11.69
CA PHE A 187 17.78 -14.73 12.06
C PHE A 187 17.54 -16.16 12.54
N GLU A 188 16.59 -16.35 13.46
CA GLU A 188 16.21 -17.66 13.99
C GLU A 188 15.64 -18.57 12.90
N HIS A 189 14.77 -18.03 12.03
CA HIS A 189 14.20 -18.77 10.90
C HIS A 189 15.31 -19.25 9.96
N GLN A 190 16.29 -18.41 9.64
CA GLN A 190 17.42 -18.80 8.78
C GLN A 190 18.33 -19.88 9.41
N ARG A 191 18.48 -19.87 10.75
CA ARG A 191 19.25 -20.90 11.48
C ARG A 191 18.55 -22.26 11.48
N ASN A 192 17.21 -22.27 11.47
CA ASN A 192 16.39 -23.47 11.59
C ASN A 192 15.91 -23.97 10.22
N LEU A 193 16.85 -24.47 9.39
CA LEU A 193 16.51 -25.05 8.09
C LEU A 193 15.68 -26.33 8.25
N PRO A 194 14.55 -26.48 7.52
CA PRO A 194 13.82 -27.74 7.47
C PRO A 194 14.74 -28.85 6.93
N GLU A 195 14.65 -30.05 7.50
CA GLU A 195 15.39 -31.19 6.97
C GLU A 195 15.07 -31.41 5.49
N LYS A 196 16.08 -31.73 4.66
CA LYS A 196 15.89 -31.97 3.22
C LYS A 196 14.94 -33.14 2.92
N ARG A 197 14.66 -34.00 3.92
CA ARG A 197 13.67 -35.09 3.87
C ARG A 197 12.27 -34.70 4.38
N GLY A 198 12.06 -33.42 4.75
CA GLY A 198 10.78 -32.89 5.17
C GLY A 198 9.72 -32.98 4.05
N ARG A 199 8.45 -32.88 4.43
CA ARG A 199 7.35 -32.89 3.45
C ARG A 199 7.50 -31.62 2.59
N ALA A 200 7.27 -31.71 1.27
CA ALA A 200 7.36 -30.54 0.36
C ALA A 200 6.60 -29.30 0.85
N ARG A 201 5.55 -29.52 1.65
CA ARG A 201 4.77 -28.50 2.34
C ARG A 201 5.57 -27.70 3.39
N ASP A 202 6.44 -28.34 4.15
CA ASP A 202 7.23 -27.68 5.21
C ASP A 202 8.27 -26.73 4.60
N LEU A 203 8.82 -27.11 3.44
CA LEU A 203 9.72 -26.27 2.65
C LEU A 203 9.02 -25.04 2.06
N ASP A 204 7.78 -25.20 1.58
CA ASP A 204 6.99 -24.08 1.07
C ASP A 204 6.59 -23.11 2.19
N GLU A 205 6.15 -23.61 3.35
CA GLU A 205 5.84 -22.78 4.52
C GLU A 205 7.08 -22.02 5.01
N TYR A 206 8.25 -22.68 5.04
CA TYR A 206 9.53 -22.02 5.35
C TYR A 206 9.86 -20.90 4.35
N ARG A 207 9.69 -21.17 3.05
CA ARG A 207 9.97 -20.21 1.97
C ARG A 207 9.09 -18.97 2.08
N VAL A 208 7.78 -19.16 2.26
CA VAL A 208 6.81 -18.06 2.37
C VAL A 208 7.10 -17.21 3.60
N LYS A 209 7.37 -17.82 4.77
CA LYS A 209 7.72 -17.09 5.97
C LYS A 209 9.04 -16.31 5.80
N LYS A 210 10.05 -16.93 5.19
CA LYS A 210 11.34 -16.27 4.91
C LYS A 210 11.17 -15.05 3.99
N GLU A 211 10.38 -15.18 2.93
CA GLU A 211 10.10 -14.09 1.99
C GLU A 211 9.41 -12.91 2.68
N TYR A 212 8.42 -13.20 3.54
CA TYR A 212 7.77 -12.19 4.36
C TYR A 212 8.76 -11.46 5.29
N LEU A 213 9.54 -12.20 6.06
CA LEU A 213 10.49 -11.60 7.02
C LEU A 213 11.57 -10.76 6.31
N LEU A 214 12.06 -11.23 5.16
CA LEU A 214 12.98 -10.44 4.33
C LEU A 214 12.33 -9.16 3.81
N TYR A 215 11.07 -9.21 3.42
CA TYR A 215 10.33 -8.05 2.95
C TYR A 215 10.15 -7.01 4.07
N GLU A 216 9.79 -7.44 5.28
CA GLU A 216 9.60 -6.54 6.43
C GLU A 216 10.92 -5.93 6.94
N VAL A 217 12.02 -6.71 6.99
CA VAL A 217 13.35 -6.20 7.39
C VAL A 217 13.99 -5.32 6.31
N GLY A 218 13.87 -5.73 5.05
CA GLY A 218 14.58 -5.15 3.92
C GLY A 218 13.88 -3.98 3.24
N GLY A 219 12.59 -3.72 3.57
CA GLY A 219 11.78 -2.66 3.01
C GLY A 219 11.82 -2.62 1.48
N ALA A 220 11.04 -3.48 0.80
CA ALA A 220 10.80 -3.42 -0.66
C ALA A 220 12.03 -3.33 -1.60
N ARG A 221 13.27 -3.56 -1.12
CA ARG A 221 14.46 -3.47 -1.97
C ARG A 221 14.51 -4.58 -3.02
N ASP A 222 13.95 -5.74 -2.71
CA ASP A 222 14.00 -6.94 -3.55
C ASP A 222 12.65 -7.67 -3.55
N GLY A 223 11.97 -7.75 -4.71
CA GLY A 223 10.79 -8.62 -4.81
C GLY A 223 9.67 -8.26 -5.78
N MET A 224 9.96 -7.69 -6.97
CA MET A 224 9.10 -7.89 -8.17
C MET A 224 9.78 -7.41 -9.46
N GLY A 225 11.08 -7.67 -9.58
CA GLY A 225 11.80 -7.56 -10.85
C GLY A 225 11.88 -8.94 -11.50
N GLY A 226 11.00 -9.22 -12.45
CA GLY A 226 11.06 -10.46 -13.23
C GLY A 226 10.01 -10.53 -14.35
N GLY A 227 10.43 -10.22 -15.58
CA GLY A 227 9.78 -10.56 -16.85
C GLY A 227 8.45 -9.82 -17.15
N THR A 228 8.27 -9.13 -18.27
CA THR A 228 8.80 -9.40 -19.63
C THR A 228 8.86 -8.09 -20.42
N GLY A 229 9.97 -7.89 -21.13
CA GLY A 229 9.94 -7.12 -22.37
C GLY A 229 9.45 -8.04 -23.47
N ILE A 230 8.28 -7.75 -24.03
CA ILE A 230 7.76 -8.14 -25.35
C ILE A 230 6.58 -7.18 -25.56
N GLY A 231 6.35 -6.45 -26.65
CA GLY A 231 7.03 -6.17 -27.91
C GLY A 231 6.28 -4.95 -28.50
N GLU A 232 6.89 -4.35 -29.50
CA GLU A 232 6.31 -3.23 -30.26
C GLU A 232 4.96 -3.59 -30.90
N GLY A 233 4.12 -2.56 -31.08
CA GLY A 233 2.78 -2.62 -31.67
C GLY A 233 1.98 -1.39 -31.27
#